data_AF-A0A7G9SA49-F1
#
_entry.id   AF-A0A7G9SA49-F1
#
_cell.length_a   1.000
_cell.length_b   1.000
_cell.length_c   1.000
_cell.angle_alpha   90.00
_cell.angle_beta   90.00
_cell.angle_gamma   90.00
#
_symmetry.space_group_name_H-M   'P 1'
#
loop_
_entity.id
_entity.type
_entity.pdbx_description
1 polymer ?
#
loop_
_entity_poly.entity_id
_entity_poly.type
_entity_poly.pdbx_seq_one_letter_code
_entity_poly.pdbx_strand_id
1 'polypeptide(L)'
;MNKQTPIPIIGTDADELSALRQDIDRIDDLILELLGERAAVAARIGAVKRQGPSSLPVRPQREADILRRLSSRHILPSLDIGHIWRAILNSSAQIQRPHSLVLWAPPEARLALLDLATRVYGVGITRHWAESRAQAVAEARAGQAIALVAWTGELDTPIDGLDLIGQHELGDPASPWAAALGIVVERDQLPSPQDNWAPISWQSRPHCQIPAYHSPALMAEVEARLSAADPVVNVESIVALKRSVAEAQRGERLILQAGDCAEPIDASLDDVQAMANLILRCADHLQEATGKPVIRIGRMAGQYAKPRSTMVEEIDGLLLPAYRGDAVNGHTASWGQRKPDPRRLEVALKQSRRVAGWVAEQAAPLHVSHEALLLPYETALTRHDPATGRWWNRSAHTVWLGERTRQIGGAHVEYLRGIANPIGIKCGPSMNGDHLIALLDALNPQREEGRIMLVVRSGAGKSATAMPPLVEAVASSGHPVAWLVDPMHGNGRTVDAAKVRLMDDMLAEIAAAAGVLRAAGAHLAGIHLEVTPQDVEECVDTLADASGPRRFTSMCDPRLNPAQMYRAVDAMAREIVR
;
A
#
# COMPACT_ATOMS: atom_id res chain seq x y z
N MET A 1 17.50 39.65 44.98
CA MET A 1 16.04 39.85 44.92
C MET A 1 15.68 40.26 43.51
N ASN A 2 15.33 39.28 42.66
CA ASN A 2 14.94 39.55 41.27
C ASN A 2 13.41 39.50 41.21
N LYS A 3 12.75 40.66 41.11
CA LYS A 3 11.29 40.74 40.97
C LYS A 3 10.94 40.40 39.52
N GLN A 4 10.35 39.23 39.29
CA GLN A 4 9.65 38.93 38.04
C GLN A 4 8.40 39.80 37.95
N THR A 5 8.31 40.56 36.86
CA THR A 5 7.10 41.30 36.46
C THR A 5 6.06 40.29 35.98
N PRO A 6 4.79 40.34 36.43
CA PRO A 6 3.76 39.41 35.95
C PRO A 6 3.38 39.74 34.51
N ILE A 7 3.28 38.70 33.68
CA ILE A 7 2.70 38.76 32.34
C ILE A 7 1.19 38.97 32.50
N PRO A 8 0.55 39.90 31.75
CA PRO A 8 -0.87 40.14 31.88
C PRO A 8 -1.65 38.94 31.34
N ILE A 9 -2.44 38.31 32.22
CA ILE A 9 -3.42 37.30 31.84
C ILE A 9 -4.54 38.04 31.12
N ILE A 10 -4.63 37.85 29.81
CA ILE A 10 -5.77 38.28 29.00
C ILE A 10 -6.97 37.47 29.51
N GLY A 11 -7.99 38.17 30.01
CA GLY A 11 -9.21 37.58 30.55
C GLY A 11 -9.89 36.70 29.50
N THR A 12 -9.89 35.39 29.74
CA THR A 12 -10.99 34.54 29.31
C THR A 12 -12.02 34.62 30.43
N ASP A 13 -13.25 34.96 30.09
CA ASP A 13 -14.33 35.15 31.05
C ASP A 13 -14.51 33.81 31.79
N ALA A 14 -14.12 33.75 33.06
CA ALA A 14 -14.08 32.50 33.82
C ALA A 14 -15.48 31.83 33.87
N ASP A 15 -16.52 32.64 33.72
CA ASP A 15 -17.92 32.24 33.63
C ASP A 15 -18.25 31.54 32.31
N GLU A 16 -17.67 31.97 31.18
CA GLU A 16 -17.82 31.30 29.87
C GLU A 16 -17.16 29.93 29.89
N LEU A 17 -15.94 29.83 30.43
CA LEU A 17 -15.25 28.55 30.58
C LEU A 17 -15.99 27.60 31.54
N SER A 18 -16.57 28.13 32.61
CA SER A 18 -17.39 27.37 33.56
C SER A 18 -18.65 26.83 32.90
N ALA A 19 -19.35 27.65 32.11
CA ALA A 19 -20.54 27.24 31.35
C ALA A 19 -20.21 26.13 30.32
N LEU A 20 -19.11 26.27 29.57
CA LEU A 20 -18.67 25.26 28.60
C LEU A 20 -18.33 23.91 29.26
N ARG A 21 -17.79 23.93 30.48
CA ARG A 21 -17.51 22.70 31.25
C ARG A 21 -18.81 22.03 31.71
N GLN A 22 -19.78 22.80 32.18
CA GLN A 22 -21.10 22.26 32.55
C GLN A 22 -21.82 21.64 31.34
N ASP A 23 -21.63 22.21 30.14
CA ASP A 23 -22.13 21.60 28.91
C ASP A 23 -21.44 20.27 28.57
N ILE A 24 -20.13 20.15 28.82
CA ILE A 24 -19.42 18.87 28.70
C ILE A 24 -19.97 17.86 29.70
N ASP A 25 -20.11 18.23 30.98
CA ASP A 25 -20.65 17.34 32.02
C ASP A 25 -22.03 16.80 31.62
N ARG A 26 -22.91 17.68 31.11
CA ARG A 26 -24.24 17.30 30.61
C ARG A 26 -24.16 16.35 29.41
N ILE A 27 -23.22 16.55 28.49
CA ILE A 27 -23.01 15.67 27.33
C ILE A 27 -22.47 14.30 27.80
N ASP A 28 -21.57 14.28 28.78
CA ASP A 28 -21.02 13.06 29.35
C ASP A 28 -22.11 12.21 30.03
N ASP A 29 -23.04 12.84 30.75
CA ASP A 29 -24.22 12.18 31.32
C ASP A 29 -25.09 11.54 30.21
N LEU A 30 -25.35 12.26 29.12
CA LEU A 30 -26.11 11.73 27.98
C LEU A 30 -25.40 10.57 27.28
N ILE A 31 -24.06 10.65 27.15
CA ILE A 31 -23.26 9.54 26.60
C ILE A 31 -23.41 8.31 27.50
N LEU A 32 -23.33 8.48 28.83
CA LEU A 32 -23.47 7.38 29.78
C LEU A 32 -24.86 6.74 29.72
N GLU A 33 -25.92 7.54 29.62
CA GLU A 33 -27.30 7.06 29.44
C GLU A 33 -27.44 6.23 28.15
N LEU A 34 -26.94 6.74 27.02
CA LEU A 34 -26.97 6.03 25.72
C LEU A 34 -26.15 4.73 25.74
N LEU A 35 -25.02 4.72 26.45
CA LEU A 35 -24.25 3.49 26.68
C LEU A 35 -25.06 2.48 27.50
N GLY A 36 -25.80 2.93 28.50
CA GLY A 36 -26.74 2.12 29.28
C GLY A 36 -27.85 1.51 28.43
N GLU A 37 -28.51 2.30 27.58
CA GLU A 37 -29.53 1.81 26.64
C GLU A 37 -28.95 0.75 25.69
N ARG A 38 -27.76 1.03 25.15
CA ARG A 38 -27.07 0.10 24.25
C ARG A 38 -26.71 -1.21 24.96
N ALA A 39 -26.28 -1.14 26.21
CA ALA A 39 -26.01 -2.32 27.05
C ALA A 39 -27.29 -3.15 27.27
N ALA A 40 -28.44 -2.51 27.50
CA ALA A 40 -29.73 -3.20 27.61
C ALA A 40 -30.14 -3.92 26.32
N VAL A 41 -29.90 -3.31 25.15
CA VAL A 41 -30.09 -3.98 23.85
C VAL A 41 -29.14 -5.17 23.70
N ALA A 42 -27.87 -5.02 24.08
CA ALA A 42 -26.91 -6.12 24.06
C ALA A 42 -27.37 -7.30 24.95
N ALA A 43 -27.93 -7.04 26.14
CA ALA A 43 -28.47 -8.07 27.02
C ALA A 43 -29.64 -8.83 26.37
N ARG A 44 -30.54 -8.12 25.66
CA ARG A 44 -31.64 -8.74 24.89
C ARG A 44 -31.13 -9.60 23.74
N ILE A 45 -30.11 -9.15 23.01
CA ILE A 45 -29.43 -9.96 21.97
C ILE A 45 -28.86 -11.24 22.60
N GLY A 46 -28.22 -11.13 23.76
CA GLY A 46 -27.71 -12.28 24.51
C GLY A 46 -28.80 -13.29 24.87
N ALA A 47 -29.99 -12.81 25.29
CA ALA A 47 -31.13 -13.68 25.59
C ALA A 47 -31.62 -14.48 24.37
N VAL A 48 -31.64 -13.85 23.19
CA VAL A 48 -31.99 -14.53 21.92
C VAL A 48 -30.92 -15.54 21.53
N LYS A 49 -29.63 -15.17 21.61
CA LYS A 49 -28.52 -16.07 21.26
C LYS A 49 -28.48 -17.35 22.12
N ARG A 50 -28.88 -17.27 23.40
CA ARG A 50 -28.95 -18.43 24.30
C ARG A 50 -30.00 -19.48 23.88
N GLN A 51 -30.93 -19.14 22.99
CA GLN A 51 -31.96 -20.05 22.49
C GLN A 51 -31.53 -20.81 21.21
N GLY A 52 -30.37 -20.47 20.62
CA GLY A 52 -29.81 -21.09 19.41
C GLY A 52 -28.53 -21.91 19.67
N PRO A 53 -27.95 -22.55 18.63
CA PRO A 53 -26.68 -23.28 18.75
C PRO A 53 -25.55 -22.34 19.22
N SER A 54 -24.58 -22.90 19.95
CA SER A 54 -23.48 -22.14 20.53
C SER A 54 -22.62 -21.47 19.44
N SER A 55 -22.72 -20.14 19.29
CA SER A 55 -21.83 -19.33 18.44
C SER A 55 -21.00 -18.34 19.25
N LEU A 56 -19.88 -17.90 18.66
CA LEU A 56 -19.00 -16.89 19.26
C LEU A 56 -19.73 -15.54 19.45
N PRO A 57 -19.43 -14.81 20.55
CA PRO A 57 -19.98 -13.48 20.78
C PRO A 57 -19.41 -12.39 19.87
N VAL A 58 -18.16 -12.53 19.41
CA VAL A 58 -17.45 -11.56 18.57
C VAL A 58 -17.77 -11.80 17.10
N ARG A 59 -18.06 -10.72 16.36
CA ARG A 59 -18.41 -10.74 14.93
C ARG A 59 -17.54 -9.75 14.16
N PRO A 60 -16.34 -10.16 13.69
CA PRO A 60 -15.39 -9.24 13.08
C PRO A 60 -15.96 -8.41 11.93
N GLN A 61 -16.76 -9.03 11.05
CA GLN A 61 -17.39 -8.33 9.94
C GLN A 61 -18.42 -7.28 10.39
N ARG A 62 -19.22 -7.61 11.40
CA ARG A 62 -20.22 -6.69 11.97
C ARG A 62 -19.56 -5.54 12.73
N GLU A 63 -18.49 -5.83 13.46
CA GLU A 63 -17.65 -4.81 14.08
C GLU A 63 -17.07 -3.87 13.01
N ALA A 64 -16.49 -4.42 11.95
CA ALA A 64 -15.97 -3.65 10.82
C ALA A 64 -17.05 -2.76 10.18
N ASP A 65 -18.28 -3.28 9.98
CA ASP A 65 -19.41 -2.50 9.46
C ASP A 65 -19.83 -1.35 10.40
N ILE A 66 -19.84 -1.61 11.72
CA ILE A 66 -20.18 -0.62 12.73
C ILE A 66 -19.13 0.48 12.74
N LEU A 67 -17.84 0.12 12.76
CA LEU A 67 -16.73 1.07 12.70
C LEU A 67 -16.78 1.88 11.39
N ARG A 68 -17.02 1.23 10.24
CA ARG A 68 -17.20 1.90 8.93
C ARG A 68 -18.29 2.97 8.96
N ARG A 69 -19.46 2.66 9.53
CA ARG A 69 -20.61 3.57 9.62
C ARG A 69 -20.37 4.73 10.59
N LEU A 70 -19.62 4.49 11.67
CA LEU A 70 -19.43 5.48 12.73
C LEU A 70 -18.26 6.42 12.41
N SER A 71 -17.18 5.90 11.84
CA SER A 71 -16.01 6.70 11.45
C SER A 71 -16.28 7.75 10.38
N SER A 72 -17.39 7.64 9.63
CA SER A 72 -17.77 8.59 8.57
C SER A 72 -18.64 9.76 9.03
N ARG A 73 -18.96 9.88 10.34
CA ARG A 73 -19.97 10.83 10.85
C ARG A 73 -19.50 11.73 12.00
N HIS A 74 -18.21 11.80 12.32
CA HIS A 74 -17.71 12.55 13.48
C HIS A 74 -16.54 13.48 13.16
N ILE A 75 -16.29 14.43 14.07
CA ILE A 75 -15.17 15.39 14.01
C ILE A 75 -13.88 14.90 14.70
N LEU A 76 -13.96 13.80 15.46
CA LEU A 76 -12.79 13.20 16.14
C LEU A 76 -11.86 12.49 15.14
N PRO A 77 -10.60 12.18 15.49
CA PRO A 77 -9.76 11.33 14.65
C PRO A 77 -10.33 9.92 14.50
N SER A 78 -10.20 9.34 13.31
CA SER A 78 -10.76 8.01 12.98
C SER A 78 -10.16 6.88 13.83
N LEU A 79 -8.88 6.98 14.19
CA LEU A 79 -8.19 6.03 15.08
C LEU A 79 -8.78 6.03 16.50
N ASP A 80 -9.08 7.20 17.05
CA ASP A 80 -9.63 7.33 18.40
C ASP A 80 -11.04 6.76 18.48
N ILE A 81 -11.85 6.98 17.44
CA ILE A 81 -13.18 6.39 17.32
C ILE A 81 -13.11 4.88 17.19
N GLY A 82 -12.12 4.36 16.45
CA GLY A 82 -11.83 2.93 16.41
C GLY A 82 -11.62 2.35 17.82
N HIS A 83 -10.79 2.99 18.63
CA HIS A 83 -10.50 2.54 20.01
C HIS A 83 -11.71 2.66 20.94
N ILE A 84 -12.41 3.80 20.96
CA ILE A 84 -13.58 4.04 21.80
C ILE A 84 -14.68 3.01 21.48
N TRP A 85 -15.00 2.85 20.20
CA TRP A 85 -16.07 1.94 19.81
C TRP A 85 -15.70 0.47 19.97
N ARG A 86 -14.43 0.09 19.80
CA ARG A 86 -13.96 -1.25 20.17
C ARG A 86 -14.16 -1.55 21.64
N ALA A 87 -13.83 -0.61 22.53
CA ALA A 87 -14.09 -0.79 23.96
C ALA A 87 -15.59 -1.03 24.25
N ILE A 88 -16.48 -0.23 23.65
CA ILE A 88 -17.94 -0.37 23.78
C ILE A 88 -18.42 -1.72 23.21
N LEU A 89 -17.94 -2.10 22.03
CA LEU A 89 -18.30 -3.35 21.34
C LEU A 89 -17.87 -4.57 22.15
N ASN A 90 -16.65 -4.56 22.68
CA ASN A 90 -16.11 -5.63 23.51
C ASN A 90 -16.90 -5.81 24.81
N SER A 91 -17.19 -4.72 25.52
CA SER A 91 -18.07 -4.75 26.70
C SER A 91 -19.46 -5.33 26.38
N SER A 92 -19.98 -5.03 25.20
CA SER A 92 -21.29 -5.52 24.77
C SER A 92 -21.29 -6.98 24.34
N ALA A 93 -20.17 -7.45 23.78
CA ALA A 93 -19.96 -8.86 23.49
C ALA A 93 -19.94 -9.67 24.81
N GLN A 94 -19.28 -9.15 25.85
CA GLN A 94 -19.28 -9.74 27.19
C GLN A 94 -20.69 -9.79 27.83
N ILE A 95 -21.50 -8.73 27.66
CA ILE A 95 -22.90 -8.72 28.12
C ILE A 95 -23.76 -9.75 27.37
N GLN A 96 -23.55 -9.89 26.05
CA GLN A 96 -24.29 -10.87 25.25
C GLN A 96 -23.96 -12.30 25.68
N ARG A 97 -22.67 -12.59 25.84
CA ARG A 97 -22.16 -13.88 26.30
C ARG A 97 -20.75 -13.69 26.87
N PRO A 98 -20.54 -13.92 28.18
CA PRO A 98 -19.21 -13.90 28.76
C PRO A 98 -18.29 -14.88 28.04
N HIS A 99 -17.08 -14.44 27.75
CA HIS A 99 -16.05 -15.24 27.07
C HIS A 99 -14.67 -14.84 27.56
N SER A 100 -13.73 -15.76 27.50
CA SER A 100 -12.34 -15.55 27.91
C SER A 100 -11.38 -15.60 26.71
N LEU A 101 -10.18 -15.08 26.92
CA LEU A 101 -9.04 -15.31 26.05
C LEU A 101 -8.11 -16.35 26.67
N VAL A 102 -7.73 -17.34 25.87
CA VAL A 102 -6.60 -18.21 26.18
C VAL A 102 -5.38 -17.73 25.39
N LEU A 103 -4.33 -17.33 26.10
CA LEU A 103 -3.13 -16.74 25.53
C LEU A 103 -2.00 -17.76 25.47
N TRP A 104 -1.27 -17.80 24.37
CA TRP A 104 0.00 -18.54 24.32
C TRP A 104 1.07 -17.76 23.55
N ALA A 105 2.23 -17.57 24.17
CA ALA A 105 3.40 -16.98 23.53
C ALA A 105 4.69 -17.49 24.18
N PRO A 106 5.81 -17.55 23.44
CA PRO A 106 7.11 -17.71 24.07
C PRO A 106 7.40 -16.51 25.01
N PRO A 107 8.23 -16.69 26.06
CA PRO A 107 8.43 -15.69 27.12
C PRO A 107 8.69 -14.26 26.62
N GLU A 108 9.52 -14.12 25.59
CA GLU A 108 9.91 -12.86 24.96
C GLU A 108 8.77 -12.12 24.25
N ALA A 109 7.72 -12.85 23.82
CA ALA A 109 6.59 -12.29 23.09
C ALA A 109 5.36 -12.05 23.99
N ARG A 110 5.42 -12.40 25.28
CA ARG A 110 4.24 -12.33 26.18
C ARG A 110 3.71 -10.91 26.36
N LEU A 111 4.59 -9.93 26.50
CA LEU A 111 4.19 -8.53 26.67
C LEU A 111 3.49 -7.98 25.42
N ALA A 112 4.05 -8.26 24.24
CA ALA A 112 3.44 -7.88 22.97
C ALA A 112 2.05 -8.51 22.81
N LEU A 113 1.91 -9.80 23.14
CA LEU A 113 0.63 -10.51 23.07
C LEU A 113 -0.43 -9.94 24.03
N LEU A 114 -0.02 -9.53 25.24
CA LEU A 114 -0.92 -8.89 26.21
C LEU A 114 -1.39 -7.50 25.75
N ASP A 115 -0.48 -6.72 25.20
CA ASP A 115 -0.77 -5.42 24.62
C ASP A 115 -1.75 -5.54 23.44
N LEU A 116 -1.51 -6.52 22.55
CA LEU A 116 -2.42 -6.86 21.47
C LEU A 116 -3.81 -7.29 21.98
N ALA A 117 -3.86 -8.23 22.94
CA ALA A 117 -5.11 -8.69 23.55
C ALA A 117 -5.92 -7.51 24.10
N THR A 118 -5.22 -6.51 24.67
CA THR A 118 -5.85 -5.31 25.21
C THR A 118 -6.42 -4.41 24.13
N ARG A 119 -5.67 -4.16 23.05
CA ARG A 119 -6.15 -3.32 21.94
C ARG A 119 -7.34 -3.91 21.19
N VAL A 120 -7.34 -5.24 21.01
CA VAL A 120 -8.33 -5.91 20.16
C VAL A 120 -9.57 -6.29 20.96
N TYR A 121 -9.39 -6.89 22.14
CA TYR A 121 -10.49 -7.47 22.93
C TYR A 121 -10.84 -6.66 24.18
N GLY A 122 -10.12 -5.56 24.43
CA GLY A 122 -10.38 -4.65 25.55
C GLY A 122 -9.86 -5.16 26.88
N VAL A 123 -9.82 -4.27 27.89
CA VAL A 123 -9.28 -4.56 29.23
C VAL A 123 -10.19 -5.45 30.09
N GLY A 124 -11.49 -5.49 29.82
CA GLY A 124 -12.48 -6.18 30.67
C GLY A 124 -12.64 -7.68 30.42
N ILE A 125 -11.98 -8.24 29.41
CA ILE A 125 -12.06 -9.68 29.11
C ILE A 125 -11.20 -10.48 30.09
N THR A 126 -11.72 -11.60 30.60
CA THR A 126 -10.92 -12.54 31.39
C THR A 126 -9.88 -13.22 30.50
N ARG A 127 -8.64 -13.30 30.99
CA ARG A 127 -7.51 -13.86 30.23
C ARG A 127 -6.76 -14.85 31.10
N HIS A 128 -6.32 -15.95 30.51
CA HIS A 128 -5.40 -16.88 31.14
C HIS A 128 -4.36 -17.37 30.14
N TRP A 129 -3.22 -17.82 30.66
CA TRP A 129 -2.14 -18.36 29.84
C TRP A 129 -2.29 -19.88 29.73
N ALA A 130 -2.18 -20.40 28.51
CA ALA A 130 -1.98 -21.82 28.27
C ALA A 130 -0.51 -22.19 28.46
N GLU A 131 -0.29 -23.43 28.93
CA GLU A 131 1.05 -24.02 29.06
C GLU A 131 1.67 -24.32 27.69
N SER A 132 0.84 -24.57 26.68
CA SER A 132 1.26 -24.85 25.30
C SER A 132 0.32 -24.28 24.24
N ARG A 133 0.82 -24.10 23.01
CA ARG A 133 0.00 -23.71 21.85
C ARG A 133 -1.14 -24.70 21.62
N ALA A 134 -0.85 -25.99 21.76
CA ALA A 134 -1.83 -27.07 21.59
C ALA A 134 -2.98 -26.96 22.59
N GLN A 135 -2.68 -26.62 23.85
CA GLN A 135 -3.72 -26.37 24.86
C GLN A 135 -4.59 -25.16 24.50
N ALA A 136 -3.99 -24.03 24.11
CA ALA A 136 -4.76 -22.84 23.69
C ALA A 136 -5.72 -23.16 22.53
N VAL A 137 -5.23 -23.89 21.52
CA VAL A 137 -6.03 -24.33 20.38
C VAL A 137 -7.15 -25.30 20.79
N ALA A 138 -6.86 -26.24 21.70
CA ALA A 138 -7.85 -27.21 22.18
C ALA A 138 -9.00 -26.53 22.94
N GLU A 139 -8.69 -25.56 23.80
CA GLU A 139 -9.70 -24.77 24.52
C GLU A 139 -10.58 -23.93 23.57
N ALA A 140 -9.97 -23.33 22.54
CA ALA A 140 -10.73 -22.63 21.50
C ALA A 140 -11.64 -23.59 20.70
N ARG A 141 -11.15 -24.79 20.36
CA ARG A 141 -11.92 -25.82 19.66
C ARG A 141 -13.07 -26.38 20.51
N ALA A 142 -12.91 -26.40 21.82
CA ALA A 142 -13.99 -26.75 22.75
C ALA A 142 -15.02 -25.60 22.91
N GLY A 143 -14.81 -24.45 22.27
CA GLY A 143 -15.65 -23.26 22.40
C GLY A 143 -15.59 -22.61 23.77
N GLN A 144 -14.54 -22.89 24.55
CA GLN A 144 -14.37 -22.41 25.92
C GLN A 144 -13.75 -21.01 25.98
N ALA A 145 -12.91 -20.66 25.01
CA ALA A 145 -12.22 -19.37 24.92
C ALA A 145 -11.94 -18.98 23.45
N ILE A 146 -11.55 -17.74 23.22
CA ILE A 146 -10.89 -17.34 21.96
C ILE A 146 -9.38 -17.52 22.18
N ALA A 147 -8.71 -18.24 21.28
CA ALA A 147 -7.27 -18.42 21.37
C ALA A 147 -6.54 -17.26 20.70
N LEU A 148 -5.65 -16.60 21.44
CA LEU A 148 -4.71 -15.64 20.88
C LEU A 148 -3.30 -16.21 21.05
N VAL A 149 -2.68 -16.62 19.95
CA VAL A 149 -1.43 -17.37 19.96
C VAL A 149 -0.35 -16.63 19.18
N ALA A 150 0.83 -16.48 19.77
CA ALA A 150 2.01 -15.98 19.08
C ALA A 150 2.52 -17.04 18.08
N TRP A 151 3.09 -16.57 16.99
CA TRP A 151 3.46 -17.36 15.82
C TRP A 151 4.94 -17.77 15.89
N THR A 152 5.24 -19.02 15.51
CA THR A 152 6.61 -19.59 15.55
C THR A 152 7.00 -20.35 14.28
N GLY A 153 6.36 -20.09 13.13
CA GLY A 153 6.96 -20.44 11.83
C GLY A 153 6.11 -21.17 10.79
N GLU A 154 4.97 -21.78 11.11
CA GLU A 154 4.11 -22.42 10.08
C GLU A 154 2.62 -22.31 10.44
N LEU A 155 1.81 -21.94 9.46
CA LEU A 155 0.35 -22.04 9.47
C LEU A 155 -0.13 -22.52 8.10
N ASP A 156 0.52 -23.55 7.56
CA ASP A 156 0.13 -24.20 6.28
C ASP A 156 -0.94 -25.28 6.46
N THR A 157 -1.84 -25.12 7.43
CA THR A 157 -2.97 -26.03 7.58
C THR A 157 -4.17 -25.26 8.13
N PRO A 158 -5.37 -25.42 7.53
CA PRO A 158 -6.61 -25.14 8.24
C PRO A 158 -6.53 -25.87 9.59
N ILE A 159 -6.63 -25.14 10.70
CA ILE A 159 -6.76 -25.81 12.00
C ILE A 159 -8.18 -26.34 12.02
N ASP A 160 -8.36 -27.62 11.72
CA ASP A 160 -9.67 -28.27 11.59
C ASP A 160 -10.62 -27.81 12.70
N GLY A 161 -11.77 -27.26 12.27
CA GLY A 161 -12.84 -26.78 13.15
C GLY A 161 -12.63 -25.43 13.82
N LEU A 162 -11.64 -24.62 13.40
CA LEU A 162 -11.45 -23.23 13.86
C LEU A 162 -11.30 -22.25 12.70
N ASP A 163 -11.95 -21.09 12.82
CA ASP A 163 -11.80 -19.94 11.94
C ASP A 163 -10.71 -19.00 12.44
N LEU A 164 -10.02 -18.37 11.48
CA LEU A 164 -9.11 -17.26 11.72
C LEU A 164 -9.89 -15.97 11.90
N ILE A 165 -9.86 -15.41 13.11
CA ILE A 165 -10.62 -14.22 13.52
C ILE A 165 -9.81 -12.94 13.31
N GLY A 166 -8.47 -13.04 13.33
CA GLY A 166 -7.58 -11.91 13.10
C GLY A 166 -6.11 -12.32 13.01
N GLN A 167 -5.32 -11.53 12.27
CA GLN A 167 -3.87 -11.63 12.15
C GLN A 167 -3.24 -10.31 12.56
N HIS A 168 -2.11 -10.37 13.26
CA HIS A 168 -1.42 -9.19 13.79
C HIS A 168 0.06 -9.23 13.44
N GLU A 169 0.62 -8.07 13.07
CA GLU A 169 1.97 -7.92 12.50
C GLU A 169 2.89 -7.06 13.39
N LEU A 170 4.18 -7.42 13.45
CA LEU A 170 5.29 -6.65 14.03
C LEU A 170 6.38 -6.58 12.96
N GLY A 171 6.07 -5.93 11.84
CA GLY A 171 7.07 -5.55 10.84
C GLY A 171 7.28 -6.48 9.65
N ASP A 172 6.88 -7.77 9.71
CA ASP A 172 6.88 -8.67 8.54
C ASP A 172 5.44 -9.01 8.08
N PRO A 173 4.98 -8.48 6.94
CA PRO A 173 3.64 -8.74 6.42
C PRO A 173 3.42 -10.13 5.81
N ALA A 174 4.48 -10.92 5.61
CA ALA A 174 4.37 -12.29 5.12
C ALA A 174 4.08 -13.30 6.26
N SER A 175 4.03 -12.80 7.49
CA SER A 175 4.41 -13.54 8.69
C SER A 175 3.71 -12.94 9.92
N PRO A 176 2.38 -13.13 10.10
CA PRO A 176 1.68 -12.54 11.24
C PRO A 176 2.24 -13.11 12.54
N TRP A 177 2.80 -12.26 13.42
CA TRP A 177 3.42 -12.70 14.68
C TRP A 177 2.40 -13.21 15.71
N ALA A 178 1.11 -12.96 15.51
CA ALA A 178 0.04 -13.53 16.32
C ALA A 178 -1.24 -13.78 15.51
N ALA A 179 -1.94 -14.86 15.85
CA ALA A 179 -3.21 -15.24 15.26
C ALA A 179 -4.30 -15.37 16.35
N ALA A 180 -5.49 -14.87 16.04
CA ALA A 180 -6.70 -15.08 16.81
C ALA A 180 -7.55 -16.18 16.18
N LEU A 181 -7.92 -17.21 16.95
CA LEU A 181 -8.62 -18.41 16.48
C LEU A 181 -9.88 -18.68 17.31
N GLY A 182 -10.96 -19.12 16.66
CA GLY A 182 -12.22 -19.53 17.32
C GLY A 182 -13.27 -20.05 16.33
N ILE A 183 -14.46 -20.48 16.79
CA ILE A 183 -15.50 -21.10 15.94
C ILE A 183 -16.54 -20.08 15.45
N VAL A 184 -16.64 -19.86 14.15
CA VAL A 184 -17.68 -19.05 13.48
C VAL A 184 -18.65 -20.00 12.77
N VAL A 185 -19.96 -19.89 13.04
CA VAL A 185 -20.98 -20.79 12.48
C VAL A 185 -21.56 -20.22 11.18
N GLU A 186 -21.76 -21.07 10.17
CA GLU A 186 -22.14 -20.71 8.79
C GLU A 186 -23.45 -19.89 8.67
N ARG A 187 -24.42 -20.08 9.58
CA ARG A 187 -25.67 -19.28 9.64
C ARG A 187 -25.49 -17.84 10.14
N ASP A 188 -24.29 -17.48 10.60
CA ASP A 188 -23.93 -16.13 11.03
C ASP A 188 -23.16 -15.33 9.94
N GLN A 189 -23.01 -15.88 8.72
CA GLN A 189 -22.59 -15.10 7.55
C GLN A 189 -23.71 -14.10 7.21
N LEU A 190 -23.51 -12.82 7.54
CA LEU A 190 -24.32 -11.76 6.95
C LEU A 190 -24.13 -11.85 5.42
N PRO A 191 -25.19 -11.61 4.61
CA PRO A 191 -25.00 -11.46 3.18
C PRO A 191 -23.88 -10.45 2.94
N SER A 192 -22.94 -10.79 2.05
CA SER A 192 -21.84 -9.91 1.67
C SER A 192 -22.43 -8.52 1.43
N PRO A 193 -21.96 -7.47 2.14
CA PRO A 193 -22.48 -6.14 1.90
C PRO A 193 -22.29 -5.86 0.41
N GLN A 194 -23.33 -5.35 -0.25
CA GLN A 194 -23.10 -4.62 -1.49
C GLN A 194 -21.93 -3.65 -1.24
N ASP A 195 -20.98 -3.71 -2.15
CA ASP A 195 -19.58 -3.34 -1.96
C ASP A 195 -19.43 -1.82 -1.78
N ASN A 196 -19.57 -1.32 -0.54
CA ASN A 196 -19.49 0.10 -0.18
C ASN A 196 -18.04 0.61 -0.19
N TRP A 197 -17.41 0.59 -1.36
CA TRP A 197 -16.12 1.24 -1.55
C TRP A 197 -16.27 2.77 -1.53
N ALA A 198 -15.31 3.45 -0.92
CA ALA A 198 -15.14 4.89 -0.99
C ALA A 198 -13.63 5.21 -0.98
N PRO A 199 -13.18 6.40 -1.44
CA PRO A 199 -11.76 6.74 -1.45
C PRO A 199 -11.07 6.60 -0.09
N ILE A 200 -11.80 6.78 1.02
CA ILE A 200 -11.30 6.67 2.40
C ILE A 200 -11.39 5.26 3.01
N SER A 201 -11.98 4.28 2.31
CA SER A 201 -12.25 2.93 2.82
C SER A 201 -10.99 2.19 3.32
N TRP A 202 -9.84 2.47 2.71
CA TRP A 202 -8.54 1.90 3.07
C TRP A 202 -8.10 2.22 4.51
N GLN A 203 -8.58 3.33 5.11
CA GLN A 203 -8.21 3.73 6.47
C GLN A 203 -8.63 2.71 7.53
N SER A 204 -9.60 1.84 7.20
CA SER A 204 -10.07 0.76 8.06
C SER A 204 -9.28 -0.55 7.93
N ARG A 205 -8.33 -0.61 7.00
CA ARG A 205 -7.53 -1.81 6.71
C ARG A 205 -6.14 -1.72 7.34
N PRO A 206 -5.50 -2.87 7.62
CA PRO A 206 -4.07 -2.90 7.92
C PRO A 206 -3.28 -2.19 6.83
N HIS A 207 -2.32 -1.36 7.22
CA HIS A 207 -1.46 -0.65 6.28
C HIS A 207 0.00 -0.82 6.66
N CYS A 208 0.85 -0.80 5.66
CA CYS A 208 2.29 -0.76 5.79
C CYS A 208 2.83 0.48 5.06
N GLN A 209 4.05 0.89 5.39
CA GLN A 209 4.79 1.97 4.70
C GLN A 209 4.19 3.38 4.73
N ILE A 210 2.96 3.59 5.20
CA ILE A 210 2.37 4.92 5.43
C ILE A 210 3.20 5.66 6.48
N PRO A 211 3.67 6.90 6.21
CA PRO A 211 4.44 7.66 7.17
C PRO A 211 3.65 7.99 8.44
N ALA A 212 4.33 7.92 9.59
CA ALA A 212 3.79 8.41 10.85
C ALA A 212 3.90 9.94 10.91
N TYR A 213 2.89 10.65 10.43
CA TYR A 213 2.82 12.10 10.53
C TYR A 213 2.55 12.54 11.98
N HIS A 214 3.26 13.56 12.43
CA HIS A 214 3.28 13.98 13.83
C HIS A 214 2.04 14.79 14.26
N SER A 215 1.25 15.32 13.31
CA SER A 215 0.08 16.15 13.59
C SER A 215 -1.09 15.72 12.71
N PRO A 216 -2.07 14.99 13.26
CA PRO A 216 -3.29 14.62 12.54
C PRO A 216 -4.11 15.84 12.09
N ALA A 217 -4.15 16.91 12.89
CA ALA A 217 -4.85 18.14 12.52
C ALA A 217 -4.24 18.79 11.28
N LEU A 218 -2.90 18.95 11.25
CA LEU A 218 -2.21 19.48 10.08
C LEU A 218 -2.39 18.56 8.85
N MET A 219 -2.41 17.25 9.05
CA MET A 219 -2.68 16.30 7.98
C MET A 219 -4.07 16.51 7.38
N ALA A 220 -5.11 16.63 8.21
CA ALA A 220 -6.48 16.88 7.73
C ALA A 220 -6.60 18.21 6.98
N GLU A 221 -5.91 19.26 7.44
CA GLU A 221 -5.86 20.54 6.72
C GLU A 221 -5.19 20.41 5.34
N VAL A 222 -4.07 19.68 5.26
CA VAL A 222 -3.37 19.38 4.00
C VAL A 222 -4.29 18.59 3.07
N GLU A 223 -4.92 17.52 3.55
CA GLU A 223 -5.86 16.70 2.77
C GLU A 223 -7.02 17.51 2.21
N ALA A 224 -7.57 18.45 3.00
CA ALA A 224 -8.63 19.36 2.54
C ALA A 224 -8.14 20.28 1.40
N ARG A 225 -6.93 20.84 1.52
CA ARG A 225 -6.33 21.68 0.46
C ARG A 225 -6.04 20.88 -0.82
N LEU A 226 -5.48 19.67 -0.69
CA LEU A 226 -5.26 18.77 -1.83
C LEU A 226 -6.59 18.37 -2.52
N SER A 227 -7.64 18.13 -1.73
CA SER A 227 -8.97 17.77 -2.23
C SER A 227 -9.65 18.92 -2.99
N ALA A 228 -9.41 20.16 -2.57
CA ALA A 228 -9.94 21.35 -3.24
C ALA A 228 -9.15 21.75 -4.49
N ALA A 229 -7.93 21.28 -4.66
CA ALA A 229 -7.07 21.64 -5.77
C ALA A 229 -7.49 20.96 -7.09
N ASP A 230 -7.15 21.60 -8.22
CA ASP A 230 -7.28 20.93 -9.51
C ASP A 230 -6.39 19.68 -9.57
N PRO A 231 -6.89 18.62 -10.21
CA PRO A 231 -6.16 17.36 -10.38
C PRO A 231 -4.95 17.50 -11.31
N VAL A 232 -4.07 16.48 -11.27
CA VAL A 232 -2.84 16.42 -12.09
C VAL A 232 -3.15 16.00 -13.53
N VAL A 233 -4.11 15.10 -13.73
CA VAL A 233 -4.49 14.58 -15.06
C VAL A 233 -6.01 14.64 -15.29
N ASN A 234 -6.45 14.53 -16.53
CA ASN A 234 -7.87 14.43 -16.88
C ASN A 234 -8.34 12.97 -17.05
N VAL A 235 -9.65 12.76 -17.00
CA VAL A 235 -10.22 11.40 -17.03
C VAL A 235 -10.14 10.82 -18.44
N GLU A 236 -10.31 11.67 -19.44
CA GLU A 236 -10.27 11.33 -20.86
C GLU A 236 -8.91 10.72 -21.25
N SER A 237 -7.81 11.28 -20.75
CA SER A 237 -6.46 10.74 -21.00
C SER A 237 -6.20 9.43 -20.25
N ILE A 238 -6.78 9.25 -19.07
CA ILE A 238 -6.74 7.95 -18.35
C ILE A 238 -7.48 6.89 -19.17
N VAL A 239 -8.68 7.21 -19.66
CA VAL A 239 -9.49 6.30 -20.49
C VAL A 239 -8.77 5.95 -21.80
N ALA A 240 -8.10 6.93 -22.43
CA ALA A 240 -7.28 6.70 -23.62
C ALA A 240 -6.09 5.77 -23.34
N LEU A 241 -5.39 5.96 -22.22
CA LEU A 241 -4.33 5.05 -21.78
C LEU A 241 -4.90 3.65 -21.55
N LYS A 242 -6.04 3.54 -20.87
CA LYS A 242 -6.68 2.24 -20.58
C LYS A 242 -6.99 1.46 -21.85
N ARG A 243 -7.52 2.11 -22.88
CA ARG A 243 -7.72 1.49 -24.21
C ARG A 243 -6.40 1.00 -24.80
N SER A 244 -5.35 1.81 -24.72
CA SER A 244 -4.03 1.42 -25.23
C SER A 244 -3.45 0.23 -24.46
N VAL A 245 -3.63 0.17 -23.13
CA VAL A 245 -3.21 -0.99 -22.33
C VAL A 245 -3.98 -2.24 -22.76
N ALA A 246 -5.27 -2.16 -23.09
CA ALA A 246 -6.02 -3.30 -23.63
C ALA A 246 -5.42 -3.81 -24.96
N GLU A 247 -4.97 -2.91 -25.84
CA GLU A 247 -4.25 -3.27 -27.07
C GLU A 247 -2.90 -3.96 -26.74
N ALA A 248 -2.19 -3.51 -25.70
CA ALA A 248 -0.98 -4.18 -25.22
C ALA A 248 -1.25 -5.57 -24.61
N GLN A 249 -2.38 -5.76 -23.93
CA GLN A 249 -2.82 -7.07 -23.42
C GLN A 249 -3.06 -8.07 -24.56
N ARG A 250 -3.44 -7.60 -25.75
CA ARG A 250 -3.61 -8.40 -26.97
C ARG A 250 -2.36 -8.51 -27.84
N GLY A 251 -1.27 -7.85 -27.45
CA GLY A 251 0.01 -7.89 -28.18
C GLY A 251 0.07 -6.96 -29.40
N GLU A 252 -0.91 -6.07 -29.54
CA GLU A 252 -1.03 -5.08 -30.61
C GLU A 252 -0.12 -3.86 -30.36
N ARG A 253 0.25 -3.62 -29.09
CA ARG A 253 1.16 -2.56 -28.65
C ARG A 253 2.19 -3.03 -27.65
N LEU A 254 3.25 -2.24 -27.51
CA LEU A 254 4.25 -2.39 -26.45
C LEU A 254 4.12 -1.25 -25.43
N ILE A 255 4.63 -1.46 -24.22
CA ILE A 255 4.69 -0.47 -23.15
C ILE A 255 6.15 -0.21 -22.77
N LEU A 256 6.56 1.06 -22.84
CA LEU A 256 7.78 1.54 -22.20
C LEU A 256 7.40 2.40 -21.00
N GLN A 257 7.64 1.88 -19.80
CA GLN A 257 7.50 2.64 -18.57
C GLN A 257 8.88 2.99 -17.99
N ALA A 258 9.25 4.26 -17.93
CA ALA A 258 10.60 4.65 -17.51
C ALA A 258 10.62 6.01 -16.80
N GLY A 259 11.61 6.22 -15.93
CA GLY A 259 11.86 7.51 -15.28
C GLY A 259 12.67 7.31 -14.01
N ASP A 260 12.67 8.28 -13.11
CA ASP A 260 13.49 8.21 -11.91
C ASP A 260 13.09 7.07 -10.96
N CYS A 261 14.07 6.69 -10.14
CA CYS A 261 13.77 5.91 -8.94
C CYS A 261 12.86 6.76 -8.04
N ALA A 262 13.39 7.83 -7.46
CA ALA A 262 12.65 8.85 -6.72
C ALA A 262 12.89 10.21 -7.41
N GLU A 263 11.82 10.89 -7.79
CA GLU A 263 11.92 12.21 -8.43
C GLU A 263 12.38 13.27 -7.41
N PRO A 264 13.28 14.19 -7.78
CA PRO A 264 13.51 15.42 -7.02
C PRO A 264 12.26 16.29 -7.05
N ILE A 265 11.78 16.73 -5.88
CA ILE A 265 10.57 17.55 -5.79
C ILE A 265 10.76 18.98 -6.36
N ASP A 266 12.02 19.39 -6.51
CA ASP A 266 12.46 20.69 -7.01
C ASP A 266 13.03 20.64 -8.43
N ALA A 267 12.83 19.53 -9.15
CA ALA A 267 13.30 19.36 -10.52
C ALA A 267 12.94 20.57 -11.41
N SER A 268 13.92 21.05 -12.18
CA SER A 268 13.71 22.15 -13.12
C SER A 268 12.92 21.68 -14.36
N LEU A 269 12.43 22.62 -15.17
CA LEU A 269 11.80 22.24 -16.45
C LEU A 269 12.80 21.59 -17.41
N ASP A 270 14.08 21.97 -17.34
CA ASP A 270 15.13 21.38 -18.16
C ASP A 270 15.36 19.91 -17.78
N ASP A 271 15.34 19.60 -16.48
CA ASP A 271 15.43 18.21 -15.98
C ASP A 271 14.25 17.37 -16.47
N VAL A 272 13.04 17.92 -16.36
CA VAL A 272 11.80 17.30 -16.82
C VAL A 272 11.83 17.05 -18.34
N GLN A 273 12.27 18.05 -19.10
CA GLN A 273 12.38 17.95 -20.56
C GLN A 273 13.45 16.92 -20.96
N ALA A 274 14.60 16.89 -20.28
CA ALA A 274 15.64 15.90 -20.54
C ALA A 274 15.15 14.47 -20.30
N MET A 275 14.44 14.24 -19.19
CA MET A 275 13.84 12.95 -18.88
C MET A 275 12.77 12.55 -19.91
N ALA A 276 11.84 13.45 -20.23
CA ALA A 276 10.79 13.18 -21.21
C ALA A 276 11.37 12.88 -22.59
N ASN A 277 12.36 13.65 -23.04
CA ASN A 277 13.04 13.41 -24.32
C ASN A 277 13.76 12.06 -24.36
N LEU A 278 14.39 11.64 -23.26
CA LEU A 278 15.01 10.31 -23.17
C LEU A 278 13.96 9.21 -23.36
N ILE A 279 12.82 9.31 -22.65
CA ILE A 279 11.73 8.32 -22.74
C ILE A 279 11.13 8.30 -24.16
N LEU A 280 10.85 9.47 -24.73
CA LEU A 280 10.26 9.60 -26.06
C LEU A 280 11.15 8.99 -27.14
N ARG A 281 12.44 9.36 -27.17
CA ARG A 281 13.40 8.83 -28.16
C ARG A 281 13.58 7.32 -28.03
N CYS A 282 13.64 6.81 -26.79
CA CYS A 282 13.79 5.38 -26.57
C CYS A 282 12.52 4.60 -26.94
N ALA A 283 11.34 5.19 -26.77
CA ALA A 283 10.08 4.61 -27.25
C ALA A 283 10.02 4.57 -28.79
N ASP A 284 10.45 5.65 -29.46
CA ASP A 284 10.50 5.70 -30.92
C ASP A 284 11.48 4.66 -31.46
N HIS A 285 12.65 4.52 -30.83
CA HIS A 285 13.62 3.46 -31.14
C HIS A 285 13.05 2.05 -30.97
N LEU A 286 12.34 1.77 -29.86
CA LEU A 286 11.67 0.48 -29.66
C LEU A 286 10.60 0.22 -30.73
N GLN A 287 9.85 1.25 -31.11
CA GLN A 287 8.84 1.17 -32.17
C GLN A 287 9.47 0.86 -33.52
N GLU A 288 10.56 1.54 -33.87
CA GLU A 288 11.31 1.29 -35.12
C GLU A 288 11.90 -0.14 -35.15
N ALA A 289 12.49 -0.59 -34.04
CA ALA A 289 13.11 -1.90 -33.94
C ALA A 289 12.11 -3.08 -34.01
N THR A 290 10.86 -2.87 -33.58
CA THR A 290 9.85 -3.94 -33.47
C THR A 290 8.69 -3.82 -34.47
N GLY A 291 8.51 -2.65 -35.09
CA GLY A 291 7.35 -2.33 -35.93
C GLY A 291 6.02 -2.20 -35.16
N LYS A 292 6.02 -2.30 -33.82
CA LYS A 292 4.82 -2.22 -32.98
C LYS A 292 4.68 -0.84 -32.34
N PRO A 293 3.47 -0.23 -32.30
CA PRO A 293 3.26 1.03 -31.60
C PRO A 293 3.61 0.93 -30.10
N VAL A 294 4.28 1.95 -29.57
CA VAL A 294 4.73 1.98 -28.16
C VAL A 294 3.92 2.98 -27.34
N ILE A 295 3.39 2.52 -26.20
CA ILE A 295 2.76 3.32 -25.16
C ILE A 295 3.88 3.88 -24.27
N ARG A 296 3.92 5.20 -24.14
CA ARG A 296 4.96 5.95 -23.44
C ARG A 296 4.46 6.31 -22.04
N ILE A 297 5.07 5.77 -20.99
CA ILE A 297 4.68 6.02 -19.60
C ILE A 297 5.90 6.50 -18.79
N GLY A 298 5.89 7.76 -18.38
CA GLY A 298 6.86 8.33 -17.47
C GLY A 298 6.61 7.93 -16.01
N ARG A 299 7.66 7.54 -15.28
CA ARG A 299 7.71 7.59 -13.82
C ARG A 299 8.03 9.02 -13.41
N MET A 300 7.04 9.89 -13.63
CA MET A 300 7.16 11.34 -13.59
C MET A 300 5.93 11.96 -12.94
N ALA A 301 6.05 13.18 -12.45
CA ALA A 301 4.94 13.97 -11.90
C ALA A 301 4.25 13.32 -10.68
N GLY A 302 4.95 12.51 -9.88
CA GLY A 302 4.34 11.92 -8.69
C GLY A 302 5.20 10.91 -7.92
N GLN A 303 6.35 10.50 -8.45
CA GLN A 303 7.23 9.49 -7.89
C GLN A 303 8.13 10.06 -6.76
N TYR A 304 7.52 10.78 -5.82
CA TYR A 304 8.17 11.47 -4.71
C TYR A 304 8.19 10.66 -3.40
N ALA A 305 7.77 9.39 -3.43
CA ALA A 305 7.68 8.54 -2.26
C ALA A 305 8.31 7.16 -2.50
N LYS A 306 8.89 6.57 -1.44
CA LYS A 306 9.58 5.28 -1.50
C LYS A 306 9.27 4.39 -0.29
N PRO A 307 8.92 3.11 -0.50
CA PRO A 307 8.86 2.15 0.59
C PRO A 307 10.28 1.79 1.04
N ARG A 308 10.46 1.50 2.32
CA ARG A 308 11.78 1.13 2.88
C ARG A 308 11.69 -0.22 3.61
N SER A 309 12.74 -1.02 3.48
CA SER A 309 12.87 -2.29 4.24
C SER A 309 13.10 -2.03 5.72
N THR A 310 13.78 -0.94 6.08
CA THR A 310 13.99 -0.50 7.46
C THR A 310 13.36 0.87 7.69
N MET A 311 12.79 1.07 8.88
CA MET A 311 12.15 2.34 9.25
C MET A 311 13.17 3.42 9.64
N VAL A 312 14.36 2.99 10.05
CA VAL A 312 15.48 3.81 10.51
C VAL A 312 16.74 3.48 9.73
N GLU A 313 17.67 4.42 9.71
CA GLU A 313 19.02 4.27 9.18
C GLU A 313 20.03 4.91 10.12
N GLU A 314 21.22 4.31 10.20
CA GLU A 314 22.34 4.83 10.96
C GLU A 314 23.28 5.56 10.00
N ILE A 315 23.50 6.86 10.24
CA ILE A 315 24.41 7.71 9.47
C ILE A 315 25.31 8.42 10.47
N ASP A 316 26.63 8.22 10.34
CA ASP A 316 27.64 8.83 11.21
C ASP A 316 27.36 8.64 12.71
N GLY A 317 26.84 7.47 13.09
CA GLY A 317 26.47 7.11 14.47
C GLY A 317 25.13 7.70 14.95
N LEU A 318 24.38 8.40 14.10
CA LEU A 318 23.03 8.89 14.39
C LEU A 318 21.97 7.94 13.83
N LEU A 319 21.08 7.46 14.69
CA LEU A 319 19.90 6.70 14.27
C LEU A 319 18.77 7.67 13.88
N LEU A 320 18.46 7.73 12.58
CA LEU A 320 17.47 8.65 12.01
C LEU A 320 16.34 7.89 11.30
N PRO A 321 15.13 8.48 11.18
CA PRO A 321 14.12 7.96 10.28
C PRO A 321 14.68 7.85 8.85
N ALA A 322 14.43 6.71 8.22
CA ALA A 322 14.83 6.45 6.85
C ALA A 322 14.24 7.50 5.90
N TYR A 323 15.03 7.94 4.91
CA TYR A 323 14.51 8.78 3.83
C TYR A 323 13.44 8.02 3.02
N ARG A 324 12.26 8.62 2.84
CA ARG A 324 11.07 8.00 2.23
C ARG A 324 10.61 8.73 0.97
N GLY A 325 11.48 9.56 0.39
CA GLY A 325 11.13 10.43 -0.72
C GLY A 325 10.67 11.81 -0.25
N ASP A 326 10.84 12.80 -1.12
CA ASP A 326 10.66 14.21 -0.80
C ASP A 326 9.23 14.60 -0.43
N ALA A 327 8.23 13.81 -0.82
CA ALA A 327 6.84 14.01 -0.38
C ALA A 327 6.62 13.61 1.10
N VAL A 328 7.59 12.94 1.72
CA VAL A 328 7.52 12.50 3.13
C VAL A 328 8.49 13.30 3.99
N ASN A 329 9.79 13.24 3.68
CA ASN A 329 10.86 13.84 4.46
C ASN A 329 12.05 14.26 3.58
N GLY A 330 12.98 15.04 4.11
CA GLY A 330 14.17 15.51 3.39
C GLY A 330 15.30 14.49 3.40
N HIS A 331 16.22 14.58 2.44
CA HIS A 331 17.35 13.65 2.31
C HIS A 331 18.48 13.93 3.31
N THR A 332 18.67 15.18 3.74
CA THR A 332 19.73 15.58 4.68
C THR A 332 19.66 14.77 5.98
N ALA A 333 20.79 14.25 6.45
CA ALA A 333 20.90 13.43 7.65
C ALA A 333 20.76 14.26 8.94
N SER A 334 19.57 14.78 9.21
CA SER A 334 19.24 15.49 10.45
C SER A 334 17.81 15.20 10.91
N TRP A 335 17.58 15.23 12.24
CA TRP A 335 16.25 15.00 12.82
C TRP A 335 15.16 15.90 12.23
N GLY A 336 15.48 17.19 12.02
CA GLY A 336 14.54 18.15 11.46
C GLY A 336 14.13 17.81 10.01
N GLN A 337 15.08 17.33 9.20
CA GLN A 337 14.81 16.97 7.81
C GLN A 337 14.19 15.58 7.69
N ARG A 338 14.56 14.61 8.54
CA ARG A 338 14.05 13.24 8.47
C ARG A 338 12.66 13.03 9.08
N LYS A 339 12.15 14.00 9.85
CA LYS A 339 10.79 13.97 10.39
C LYS A 339 9.75 14.07 9.26
N PRO A 340 8.77 13.15 9.17
CA PRO A 340 7.67 13.27 8.20
C PRO A 340 6.88 14.58 8.38
N ASP A 341 6.69 15.31 7.28
CA ASP A 341 5.97 16.58 7.24
C ASP A 341 4.85 16.53 6.20
N PRO A 342 3.57 16.59 6.60
CA PRO A 342 2.45 16.49 5.66
C PRO A 342 2.42 17.66 4.66
N ARG A 343 3.00 18.82 4.98
CA ARG A 343 3.07 19.98 4.05
C ARG A 343 3.84 19.66 2.77
N ARG A 344 4.73 18.66 2.79
CA ARG A 344 5.45 18.18 1.60
C ARG A 344 4.52 17.59 0.54
N LEU A 345 3.32 17.13 0.91
CA LEU A 345 2.31 16.67 -0.05
C LEU A 345 1.78 17.82 -0.92
N GLU A 346 1.66 19.03 -0.38
CA GLU A 346 1.25 20.21 -1.15
C GLU A 346 2.33 20.64 -2.15
N VAL A 347 3.60 20.56 -1.72
CA VAL A 347 4.75 20.78 -2.60
C VAL A 347 4.78 19.74 -3.72
N ALA A 348 4.51 18.47 -3.37
CA ALA A 348 4.44 17.37 -4.33
C ALA A 348 3.33 17.62 -5.37
N LEU A 349 2.13 18.01 -4.94
CA LEU A 349 1.04 18.35 -5.86
C LEU A 349 1.41 19.51 -6.80
N LYS A 350 2.01 20.57 -6.26
CA LYS A 350 2.43 21.72 -7.05
C LYS A 350 3.42 21.32 -8.15
N GLN A 351 4.41 20.51 -7.79
CA GLN A 351 5.39 20.00 -8.75
C GLN A 351 4.75 19.02 -9.75
N SER A 352 3.95 18.06 -9.28
CA SER A 352 3.18 17.13 -10.13
C SER A 352 2.39 17.87 -11.20
N ARG A 353 1.63 18.91 -10.84
CA ARG A 353 0.83 19.70 -11.77
C ARG A 353 1.69 20.46 -12.78
N ARG A 354 2.82 21.01 -12.35
CA ARG A 354 3.77 21.69 -13.24
C ARG A 354 4.33 20.72 -14.28
N VAL A 355 4.79 19.56 -13.84
CA VAL A 355 5.37 18.52 -14.72
C VAL A 355 4.30 17.97 -15.67
N ALA A 356 3.13 17.56 -15.15
CA ALA A 356 2.06 16.99 -15.95
C ALA A 356 1.46 17.99 -16.95
N GLY A 357 1.35 19.27 -16.57
CA GLY A 357 0.92 20.34 -17.47
C GLY A 357 1.86 20.49 -18.66
N TRP A 358 3.18 20.54 -18.42
CA TRP A 358 4.17 20.58 -19.49
C TRP A 358 4.14 19.32 -20.37
N VAL A 359 3.98 18.14 -19.76
CA VAL A 359 3.86 16.86 -20.49
C VAL A 359 2.62 16.84 -21.38
N ALA A 360 1.50 17.40 -20.93
CA ALA A 360 0.25 17.44 -21.68
C ALA A 360 0.29 18.37 -22.91
N GLU A 361 1.21 19.33 -22.94
CA GLU A 361 1.44 20.23 -24.08
C GLU A 361 2.29 19.61 -25.19
N GLN A 362 2.89 18.43 -24.96
CA GLN A 362 3.73 17.77 -25.96
C GLN A 362 2.91 17.13 -27.09
N ALA A 363 3.42 17.21 -28.32
CA ALA A 363 2.74 16.66 -29.49
C ALA A 363 2.62 15.12 -29.44
N ALA A 364 3.61 14.44 -28.87
CA ALA A 364 3.59 13.00 -28.66
C ALA A 364 2.98 12.66 -27.28
N PRO A 365 1.94 11.81 -27.20
CA PRO A 365 1.34 11.44 -25.93
C PRO A 365 2.35 10.74 -25.00
N LEU A 366 2.58 11.33 -23.82
CA LEU A 366 3.35 10.77 -22.73
C LEU A 366 2.47 10.74 -21.48
N HIS A 367 2.28 9.56 -20.90
CA HIS A 367 1.47 9.38 -19.71
C HIS A 367 2.35 9.42 -18.45
N VAL A 368 1.84 9.96 -17.35
CA VAL A 368 2.54 9.99 -16.05
C VAL A 368 2.08 8.88 -15.10
N SER A 369 2.98 8.38 -14.27
CA SER A 369 2.76 7.27 -13.34
C SER A 369 3.66 7.32 -12.10
N HIS A 370 3.20 6.72 -11.01
CA HIS A 370 3.97 6.52 -9.77
C HIS A 370 3.41 5.37 -8.93
N GLU A 371 4.17 4.94 -7.92
CA GLU A 371 3.69 3.99 -6.91
C GLU A 371 2.61 4.65 -6.05
N ALA A 372 1.43 4.03 -5.93
CA ALA A 372 0.34 4.55 -5.09
C ALA A 372 0.63 4.34 -3.59
N LEU A 373 1.72 4.91 -3.08
CA LEU A 373 2.24 4.63 -1.75
C LEU A 373 1.58 5.49 -0.66
N LEU A 374 1.47 6.80 -0.91
CA LEU A 374 0.95 7.77 0.05
C LEU A 374 -0.56 7.88 -0.07
N LEU A 375 -1.30 6.92 0.46
CA LEU A 375 -2.76 6.84 0.32
C LEU A 375 -3.52 8.13 0.70
N PRO A 376 -3.11 8.95 1.68
CA PRO A 376 -3.71 10.26 1.89
C PRO A 376 -3.65 11.19 0.67
N TYR A 377 -2.51 11.22 -0.02
CA TYR A 377 -2.31 12.00 -1.24
C TYR A 377 -3.19 11.46 -2.37
N GLU A 378 -3.18 10.14 -2.57
CA GLU A 378 -3.98 9.47 -3.61
C GLU A 378 -5.48 9.68 -3.39
N THR A 379 -5.93 9.56 -2.13
CA THR A 379 -7.32 9.77 -1.73
C THR A 379 -7.77 11.19 -1.99
N ALA A 380 -6.96 12.17 -1.58
CA ALA A 380 -7.27 13.59 -1.79
C ALA A 380 -7.33 13.97 -3.27
N LEU A 381 -6.66 13.25 -4.17
CA LEU A 381 -6.67 13.49 -5.61
C LEU A 381 -7.62 12.58 -6.40
N THR A 382 -8.43 11.79 -5.69
CA THR A 382 -9.46 10.96 -6.30
C THR A 382 -10.74 11.76 -6.54
N ARG A 383 -11.37 11.57 -7.70
CA ARG A 383 -12.60 12.26 -8.09
C ARG A 383 -13.64 11.26 -8.57
N HIS A 384 -14.89 11.48 -8.18
CA HIS A 384 -16.03 10.75 -8.71
C HIS A 384 -16.42 11.36 -10.05
N ASP A 385 -16.68 10.51 -11.04
CA ASP A 385 -17.30 10.90 -12.31
C ASP A 385 -18.80 10.55 -12.26
N PRO A 386 -19.70 11.55 -12.13
CA PRO A 386 -21.14 11.31 -12.06
C PRO A 386 -21.72 10.66 -13.32
N ALA A 387 -21.08 10.82 -14.49
CA ALA A 387 -21.60 10.27 -15.74
C ALA A 387 -21.42 8.75 -15.82
N THR A 388 -20.31 8.23 -15.28
CA THR A 388 -20.00 6.79 -15.29
C THR A 388 -20.19 6.11 -13.94
N GLY A 389 -20.35 6.88 -12.86
CA GLY A 389 -20.37 6.38 -11.48
C GLY A 389 -19.02 5.85 -10.99
N ARG A 390 -17.94 6.04 -11.79
CA ARG A 390 -16.60 5.53 -11.49
C ARG A 390 -15.80 6.56 -10.71
N TRP A 391 -14.88 6.05 -9.89
CA TRP A 391 -13.89 6.88 -9.22
C TRP A 391 -12.56 6.81 -9.96
N TRP A 392 -11.94 7.97 -10.15
CA TRP A 392 -10.66 8.08 -10.85
C TRP A 392 -9.64 8.71 -9.92
N ASN A 393 -8.51 8.03 -9.72
CA ASN A 393 -7.35 8.68 -9.15
C ASN A 393 -6.78 9.64 -10.20
N ARG A 394 -6.81 10.94 -9.92
CA ARG A 394 -6.32 11.96 -10.84
C ARG A 394 -4.97 12.55 -10.43
N SER A 395 -4.22 11.84 -9.58
CA SER A 395 -2.80 12.11 -9.32
C SER A 395 -1.90 11.67 -10.47
N ALA A 396 -2.30 10.66 -11.25
CA ALA A 396 -1.57 10.15 -12.40
C ALA A 396 -2.47 9.39 -13.39
N HIS A 397 -1.96 9.07 -14.58
CA HIS A 397 -2.71 8.30 -15.57
C HIS A 397 -2.88 6.84 -15.14
N THR A 398 -1.78 6.25 -14.66
CA THR A 398 -1.73 4.90 -14.09
C THR A 398 -0.88 4.94 -12.83
N VAL A 399 -1.21 4.10 -11.86
CA VAL A 399 -0.42 3.92 -10.64
C VAL A 399 -0.06 2.45 -10.49
N TRP A 400 0.88 2.11 -9.61
CA TRP A 400 1.15 0.70 -9.30
C TRP A 400 1.11 0.38 -7.81
N LEU A 401 0.79 -0.89 -7.55
CA LEU A 401 0.90 -1.57 -6.27
C LEU A 401 2.31 -2.13 -6.10
N GLY A 402 3.02 -1.68 -5.06
CA GLY A 402 4.38 -2.09 -4.78
C GLY A 402 4.48 -3.47 -4.15
N GLU A 403 5.66 -4.10 -4.26
CA GLU A 403 5.93 -5.42 -3.68
C GLU A 403 5.70 -5.48 -2.17
N ARG A 404 5.95 -4.37 -1.46
CA ARG A 404 5.82 -4.28 0.00
C ARG A 404 4.45 -3.84 0.48
N THR A 405 3.54 -3.49 -0.42
CA THR A 405 2.21 -2.93 -0.12
C THR A 405 1.06 -3.75 -0.72
N ARG A 406 1.37 -4.92 -1.29
CA ARG A 406 0.41 -5.79 -1.99
C ARG A 406 -0.34 -6.79 -1.11
N GLN A 407 -0.43 -6.56 0.20
CA GLN A 407 -1.10 -7.50 1.09
C GLN A 407 -2.60 -7.58 0.78
N ILE A 408 -3.12 -8.78 0.56
CA ILE A 408 -4.56 -9.03 0.44
C ILE A 408 -5.27 -8.55 1.72
N GLY A 409 -6.36 -7.81 1.56
CA GLY A 409 -7.08 -7.18 2.67
C GLY A 409 -6.40 -5.94 3.25
N GLY A 410 -5.22 -5.56 2.75
CA GLY A 410 -4.49 -4.37 3.15
C GLY A 410 -5.02 -3.08 2.50
N ALA A 411 -4.58 -1.95 3.05
CA ALA A 411 -5.04 -0.61 2.69
C ALA A 411 -4.82 -0.26 1.20
N HIS A 412 -3.66 -0.59 0.64
CA HIS A 412 -3.34 -0.26 -0.75
C HIS A 412 -4.21 -1.04 -1.74
N VAL A 413 -4.46 -2.33 -1.49
CA VAL A 413 -5.37 -3.15 -2.30
C VAL A 413 -6.81 -2.63 -2.17
N GLU A 414 -7.26 -2.29 -0.96
CA GLU A 414 -8.57 -1.68 -0.73
C GLU A 414 -8.73 -0.34 -1.44
N TYR A 415 -7.71 0.50 -1.47
CA TYR A 415 -7.80 1.75 -2.23
C TYR A 415 -7.86 1.48 -3.75
N LEU A 416 -6.95 0.65 -4.24
CA LEU A 416 -6.81 0.39 -5.68
C LEU A 416 -8.00 -0.35 -6.30
N ARG A 417 -8.72 -1.19 -5.55
CA ARG A 417 -9.87 -1.93 -6.09
C ARG A 417 -11.00 -1.03 -6.59
N GLY A 418 -11.17 0.17 -6.04
CA GLY A 418 -12.29 1.04 -6.40
C GLY A 418 -11.97 2.24 -7.27
N ILE A 419 -10.69 2.56 -7.52
CA ILE A 419 -10.33 3.49 -8.60
C ILE A 419 -10.48 2.79 -9.96
N ALA A 420 -10.65 3.51 -11.05
CA ALA A 420 -10.89 2.98 -12.39
C ALA A 420 -9.66 2.99 -13.33
N ASN A 421 -8.57 3.61 -12.90
CA ASN A 421 -7.29 3.71 -13.63
C ASN A 421 -6.74 2.33 -14.03
N PRO A 422 -5.91 2.23 -15.07
CA PRO A 422 -4.98 1.12 -15.20
C PRO A 422 -4.09 1.01 -13.95
N ILE A 423 -3.77 -0.22 -13.55
CA ILE A 423 -3.00 -0.53 -12.35
C ILE A 423 -1.85 -1.47 -12.69
N GLY A 424 -0.64 -1.07 -12.31
CA GLY A 424 0.52 -1.96 -12.27
C GLY A 424 0.55 -2.78 -10.98
N ILE A 425 1.01 -4.03 -11.05
CA ILE A 425 1.24 -4.87 -9.86
C ILE A 425 2.66 -5.41 -9.93
N LYS A 426 3.50 -5.04 -8.95
CA LYS A 426 4.85 -5.61 -8.82
C LYS A 426 4.75 -7.07 -8.37
N CYS A 427 5.39 -7.96 -9.14
CA CYS A 427 5.44 -9.40 -8.89
C CYS A 427 6.90 -9.81 -8.65
N GLY A 428 7.31 -9.78 -7.39
CA GLY A 428 8.62 -10.26 -6.97
C GLY A 428 8.71 -11.79 -6.84
N PRO A 429 9.91 -12.30 -6.47
CA PRO A 429 10.16 -13.74 -6.42
C PRO A 429 9.39 -14.49 -5.32
N SER A 430 8.76 -13.79 -4.38
CA SER A 430 7.89 -14.37 -3.35
C SER A 430 6.40 -14.39 -3.75
N MET A 431 6.04 -13.89 -4.93
CA MET A 431 4.68 -14.01 -5.46
C MET A 431 4.42 -15.47 -5.85
N ASN A 432 3.26 -16.00 -5.47
CA ASN A 432 2.76 -17.30 -5.93
C ASN A 432 1.44 -17.13 -6.71
N GLY A 433 1.03 -18.19 -7.41
CA GLY A 433 -0.16 -18.17 -8.27
C GLY A 433 -1.44 -17.80 -7.52
N ASP A 434 -1.71 -18.45 -6.39
CA ASP A 434 -2.93 -18.23 -5.60
C ASP A 434 -3.04 -16.80 -5.09
N HIS A 435 -1.95 -16.24 -4.55
CA HIS A 435 -1.90 -14.85 -4.11
C HIS A 435 -2.13 -13.90 -5.29
N LEU A 436 -1.49 -14.16 -6.44
CA LEU A 436 -1.69 -13.35 -7.65
C LEU A 436 -3.14 -13.37 -8.10
N ILE A 437 -3.80 -14.55 -8.13
CA ILE A 437 -5.21 -14.63 -8.49
C ILE A 437 -6.10 -13.90 -7.50
N ALA A 438 -5.86 -14.03 -6.19
CA ALA A 438 -6.60 -13.27 -5.18
C ALA A 438 -6.45 -11.75 -5.38
N LEU A 439 -5.27 -11.26 -5.80
CA LEU A 439 -5.07 -9.86 -6.13
C LEU A 439 -5.86 -9.46 -7.38
N LEU A 440 -5.87 -10.29 -8.42
CA LEU A 440 -6.60 -10.03 -9.65
C LEU A 440 -8.11 -10.05 -9.42
N ASP A 441 -8.63 -10.97 -8.62
CA ASP A 441 -10.04 -11.02 -8.24
C ASP A 441 -10.45 -9.77 -7.44
N ALA A 442 -9.56 -9.26 -6.58
CA ALA A 442 -9.81 -8.02 -5.84
C ALA A 442 -9.74 -6.77 -6.73
N LEU A 443 -8.77 -6.69 -7.64
CA LEU A 443 -8.43 -5.46 -8.38
C LEU A 443 -9.09 -5.35 -9.77
N ASN A 444 -9.50 -6.49 -10.34
CA ASN A 444 -10.18 -6.59 -11.63
C ASN A 444 -11.27 -7.70 -11.64
N PRO A 445 -12.25 -7.67 -10.71
CA PRO A 445 -13.26 -8.73 -10.61
C PRO A 445 -14.10 -8.90 -11.87
N GLN A 446 -14.30 -7.83 -12.64
CA GLN A 446 -15.04 -7.86 -13.91
C GLN A 446 -14.18 -8.23 -15.12
N ARG A 447 -12.89 -8.54 -14.92
CA ARG A 447 -11.95 -8.90 -16.00
C ARG A 447 -11.93 -7.85 -17.11
N GLU A 448 -11.96 -6.57 -16.73
CA GLU A 448 -11.93 -5.45 -17.65
C GLU A 448 -10.55 -5.42 -18.34
N GLU A 449 -10.55 -5.41 -19.68
CA GLU A 449 -9.31 -5.21 -20.43
C GLU A 449 -8.73 -3.81 -20.17
N GLY A 450 -7.42 -3.68 -20.31
CA GLY A 450 -6.69 -2.44 -20.05
C GLY A 450 -6.52 -2.09 -18.58
N ARG A 451 -7.06 -2.91 -17.67
CA ARG A 451 -7.03 -2.67 -16.23
C ARG A 451 -5.71 -3.05 -15.57
N ILE A 452 -5.14 -4.21 -15.92
CA ILE A 452 -4.00 -4.79 -15.18
C ILE A 452 -2.74 -4.88 -16.04
N MET A 453 -1.65 -4.37 -15.48
CA MET A 453 -0.27 -4.59 -15.92
C MET A 453 0.48 -5.37 -14.84
N LEU A 454 0.94 -6.58 -15.13
CA LEU A 454 1.76 -7.37 -14.21
C LEU A 454 3.24 -7.08 -14.48
N VAL A 455 3.94 -6.56 -13.47
CA VAL A 455 5.34 -6.13 -13.57
C VAL A 455 6.23 -7.14 -12.84
N VAL A 456 6.75 -8.13 -13.56
CA VAL A 456 7.61 -9.17 -12.99
C VAL A 456 9.03 -8.65 -12.73
N ARG A 457 9.57 -8.97 -11.56
CA ARG A 457 10.90 -8.51 -11.11
C ARG A 457 11.59 -9.57 -10.26
N SER A 458 11.69 -10.78 -10.77
CA SER A 458 12.17 -11.92 -9.99
C SER A 458 13.70 -11.91 -9.82
N GLY A 459 14.43 -11.24 -10.69
CA GLY A 459 15.87 -11.34 -10.83
C GLY A 459 16.28 -12.38 -11.88
N ALA A 460 17.43 -12.20 -12.52
CA ALA A 460 17.95 -13.05 -13.58
C ALA A 460 18.00 -14.53 -13.17
N GLY A 461 18.50 -14.81 -11.96
CA GLY A 461 18.65 -16.17 -11.44
C GLY A 461 17.36 -16.85 -10.98
N LYS A 462 16.21 -16.15 -10.99
CA LYS A 462 14.94 -16.68 -10.45
C LYS A 462 13.77 -16.59 -11.43
N SER A 463 13.85 -15.76 -12.47
CA SER A 463 12.72 -15.54 -13.39
C SER A 463 12.25 -16.83 -14.07
N ALA A 464 13.18 -17.69 -14.49
CA ALA A 464 12.85 -18.97 -15.14
C ALA A 464 12.09 -19.95 -14.24
N THR A 465 12.17 -19.81 -12.91
CA THR A 465 11.49 -20.71 -11.95
C THR A 465 10.30 -20.05 -11.27
N ALA A 466 10.36 -18.75 -10.99
CA ALA A 466 9.30 -18.03 -10.29
C ALA A 466 8.15 -17.60 -11.20
N MET A 467 8.41 -17.33 -12.49
CA MET A 467 7.37 -16.87 -13.41
C MET A 467 6.41 -17.95 -13.91
N PRO A 468 6.84 -19.18 -14.27
CA PRO A 468 5.93 -20.16 -14.88
C PRO A 468 4.65 -20.43 -14.08
N PRO A 469 4.70 -20.62 -12.73
CA PRO A 469 3.47 -20.81 -11.94
C PRO A 469 2.52 -19.61 -11.98
N LEU A 470 3.06 -18.39 -12.10
CA LEU A 470 2.23 -17.17 -12.21
C LEU A 470 1.54 -17.10 -13.56
N VAL A 471 2.26 -17.42 -14.64
CA VAL A 471 1.73 -17.40 -16.00
C VAL A 471 0.64 -18.47 -16.16
N GLU A 472 0.86 -19.68 -15.63
CA GLU A 472 -0.12 -20.76 -15.62
C GLU A 472 -1.38 -20.39 -14.83
N ALA A 473 -1.22 -19.82 -13.64
CA ALA A 473 -2.35 -19.38 -12.83
C ALA A 473 -3.18 -18.31 -13.55
N VAL A 474 -2.53 -17.30 -14.13
CA VAL A 474 -3.22 -16.24 -14.89
C VAL A 474 -3.95 -16.81 -16.11
N ALA A 475 -3.28 -17.66 -16.90
CA ALA A 475 -3.88 -18.32 -18.06
C ALA A 475 -5.12 -19.13 -17.66
N SER A 476 -5.02 -19.93 -16.60
CA SER A 476 -6.12 -20.75 -16.07
C SER A 476 -7.26 -19.90 -15.52
N SER A 477 -6.93 -18.76 -14.90
CA SER A 477 -7.94 -17.87 -14.33
C SER A 477 -8.73 -17.14 -15.41
N GLY A 478 -8.15 -16.86 -16.59
CA GLY A 478 -8.75 -16.05 -17.66
C GLY A 478 -8.73 -14.53 -17.41
N HIS A 479 -7.88 -14.04 -16.50
CA HIS A 479 -7.74 -12.60 -16.25
C HIS A 479 -6.94 -11.92 -17.37
N PRO A 480 -7.44 -10.85 -18.00
CA PRO A 480 -6.68 -10.13 -19.02
C PRO A 480 -5.61 -9.26 -18.36
N VAL A 481 -4.35 -9.51 -18.70
CA VAL A 481 -3.19 -8.80 -18.15
C VAL A 481 -2.17 -8.46 -19.22
N ALA A 482 -1.44 -7.35 -19.02
CA ALA A 482 -0.27 -7.03 -19.83
C ALA A 482 0.99 -7.37 -19.03
N TRP A 483 1.84 -8.23 -19.56
CA TRP A 483 3.07 -8.64 -18.88
C TRP A 483 4.20 -7.66 -19.18
N LEU A 484 4.74 -7.02 -18.15
CA LEU A 484 5.91 -6.16 -18.22
C LEU A 484 7.05 -6.79 -17.41
N VAL A 485 8.28 -6.60 -17.86
CA VAL A 485 9.48 -6.95 -17.08
C VAL A 485 10.08 -5.71 -16.44
N ASP A 486 10.36 -5.77 -15.15
CA ASP A 486 11.22 -4.84 -14.40
C ASP A 486 12.52 -5.57 -14.08
N PRO A 487 13.52 -5.48 -14.97
CA PRO A 487 14.77 -6.20 -14.80
C PRO A 487 15.68 -5.57 -13.75
N MET A 488 15.26 -4.48 -13.08
CA MET A 488 16.17 -3.70 -12.26
C MET A 488 16.07 -4.08 -10.80
N HIS A 489 14.86 -4.09 -10.25
CA HIS A 489 14.71 -4.23 -8.82
C HIS A 489 15.10 -5.66 -8.34
N GLY A 490 14.90 -6.68 -9.18
CA GLY A 490 15.30 -8.07 -8.93
C GLY A 490 16.80 -8.32 -8.87
N ASN A 491 17.60 -7.45 -9.48
CA ASN A 491 19.03 -7.66 -9.71
C ASN A 491 19.93 -6.75 -8.87
N GLY A 492 19.44 -6.16 -7.79
CA GLY A 492 20.28 -5.37 -6.89
C GLY A 492 21.29 -6.23 -6.13
N ARG A 493 22.58 -5.87 -6.22
CA ARG A 493 23.68 -6.42 -5.40
C ARG A 493 24.23 -5.34 -4.47
N THR A 494 25.00 -5.74 -3.45
CA THR A 494 25.72 -4.82 -2.57
C THR A 494 27.23 -5.04 -2.74
N VAL A 495 27.96 -3.98 -3.08
CA VAL A 495 29.43 -3.94 -3.21
C VAL A 495 29.91 -2.69 -2.49
N ASP A 496 30.91 -2.81 -1.62
CA ASP A 496 31.47 -1.69 -0.84
C ASP A 496 30.39 -0.86 -0.11
N ALA A 497 29.41 -1.55 0.50
CA ALA A 497 28.22 -0.97 1.15
C ALA A 497 27.28 -0.15 0.23
N ALA A 498 27.56 -0.05 -1.06
CA ALA A 498 26.70 0.57 -2.06
C ALA A 498 25.87 -0.47 -2.83
N LYS A 499 24.63 -0.12 -3.16
CA LYS A 499 23.80 -0.95 -4.04
C LYS A 499 24.24 -0.77 -5.49
N VAL A 500 24.27 -1.85 -6.26
CA VAL A 500 24.68 -1.84 -7.68
C VAL A 500 23.77 -2.73 -8.55
N ARG A 501 23.44 -2.19 -9.73
CA ARG A 501 22.82 -2.78 -10.94
C ARG A 501 23.84 -3.42 -11.89
N LEU A 502 23.82 -4.71 -12.23
CA LEU A 502 24.67 -5.24 -13.32
C LEU A 502 23.89 -5.39 -14.62
N MET A 503 24.41 -4.85 -15.71
CA MET A 503 23.74 -4.90 -17.01
C MET A 503 23.42 -6.32 -17.45
N ASP A 504 24.37 -7.25 -17.36
CA ASP A 504 24.17 -8.62 -17.83
C ASP A 504 23.04 -9.35 -17.10
N ASP A 505 22.89 -9.14 -15.79
CA ASP A 505 21.75 -9.70 -15.05
C ASP A 505 20.43 -9.11 -15.54
N MET A 506 20.39 -7.80 -15.78
CA MET A 506 19.18 -7.13 -16.28
C MET A 506 18.80 -7.62 -17.67
N LEU A 507 19.77 -7.80 -18.57
CA LEU A 507 19.54 -8.34 -19.92
C LEU A 507 19.09 -9.81 -19.87
N ALA A 508 19.66 -10.61 -18.97
CA ALA A 508 19.28 -12.01 -18.76
C ALA A 508 17.86 -12.15 -18.21
N GLU A 509 17.41 -11.27 -17.30
CA GLU A 509 16.03 -11.26 -16.82
C GLU A 509 15.02 -10.93 -17.92
N ILE A 510 15.33 -9.98 -18.81
CA ILE A 510 14.48 -9.66 -19.97
C ILE A 510 14.32 -10.91 -20.86
N ALA A 511 15.43 -11.57 -21.19
CA ALA A 511 15.41 -12.78 -22.02
C ALA A 511 14.65 -13.93 -21.36
N ALA A 512 14.85 -14.14 -20.05
CA ALA A 512 14.15 -15.18 -19.30
C ALA A 512 12.63 -14.93 -19.25
N ALA A 513 12.21 -13.70 -18.95
CA ALA A 513 10.80 -13.33 -18.90
C ALA A 513 10.11 -13.52 -20.27
N ALA A 514 10.73 -13.05 -21.35
CA ALA A 514 10.21 -13.25 -22.69
C ALA A 514 10.13 -14.74 -23.07
N GLY A 515 11.15 -15.53 -22.73
CA GLY A 515 11.20 -16.97 -22.98
C GLY A 515 10.07 -17.73 -22.28
N VAL A 516 9.82 -17.44 -20.99
CA VAL A 516 8.73 -18.06 -20.22
C VAL A 516 7.37 -17.72 -20.80
N LEU A 517 7.13 -16.45 -21.12
CA LEU A 517 5.85 -16.00 -21.68
C LEU A 517 5.59 -16.66 -23.05
N ARG A 518 6.58 -16.65 -23.93
CA ARG A 518 6.50 -17.29 -25.26
C ARG A 518 6.21 -18.78 -25.17
N ALA A 519 6.86 -19.49 -24.24
CA ALA A 519 6.61 -20.92 -24.02
C ALA A 519 5.17 -21.23 -23.55
N ALA A 520 4.54 -20.27 -22.86
CA ALA A 520 3.15 -20.37 -22.40
C ALA A 520 2.13 -19.80 -23.40
N GLY A 521 2.55 -19.37 -24.59
CA GLY A 521 1.66 -18.72 -25.56
C GLY A 521 1.22 -17.30 -25.17
N ALA A 522 1.84 -16.71 -24.16
CA ALA A 522 1.69 -15.30 -23.80
C ALA A 522 2.80 -14.45 -24.43
N HIS A 523 2.70 -13.13 -24.35
CA HIS A 523 3.72 -12.22 -24.87
C HIS A 523 4.20 -11.22 -23.82
N LEU A 524 5.47 -10.83 -23.95
CA LEU A 524 6.02 -9.70 -23.22
C LEU A 524 5.48 -8.40 -23.83
N ALA A 525 4.61 -7.72 -23.09
CA ALA A 525 3.95 -6.49 -23.53
C ALA A 525 4.77 -5.23 -23.23
N GLY A 526 5.76 -5.27 -22.33
CA GLY A 526 6.51 -4.07 -21.99
C GLY A 526 7.70 -4.24 -21.06
N ILE A 527 8.35 -3.11 -20.76
CA ILE A 527 9.47 -2.99 -19.83
C ILE A 527 9.28 -1.81 -18.88
N HIS A 528 9.67 -1.98 -17.62
CA HIS A 528 9.61 -0.96 -16.56
C HIS A 528 11.03 -0.67 -16.02
N LEU A 529 11.54 0.53 -16.30
CA LEU A 529 12.93 0.92 -16.01
C LEU A 529 13.03 2.11 -15.05
N GLU A 530 14.13 2.15 -14.30
CA GLU A 530 14.61 3.32 -13.58
C GLU A 530 15.79 3.90 -14.36
N VAL A 531 15.65 5.11 -14.89
CA VAL A 531 16.59 5.75 -15.82
C VAL A 531 16.88 7.17 -15.40
N THR A 532 17.96 7.75 -15.95
CA THR A 532 18.29 9.17 -15.82
C THR A 532 18.89 9.70 -17.12
N PRO A 533 18.61 10.95 -17.52
CA PRO A 533 19.28 11.58 -18.65
C PRO A 533 20.75 11.91 -18.38
N GLN A 534 21.18 11.85 -17.11
CA GLN A 534 22.54 12.18 -16.70
C GLN A 534 23.53 11.06 -17.04
N ASP A 535 24.78 11.43 -17.32
CA ASP A 535 25.89 10.49 -17.49
C ASP A 535 26.38 9.98 -16.13
N VAL A 536 25.71 8.93 -15.63
CA VAL A 536 25.98 8.30 -14.34
C VAL A 536 26.61 6.92 -14.48
N GLU A 537 27.28 6.48 -13.41
CA GLU A 537 27.92 5.16 -13.24
C GLU A 537 27.23 4.37 -12.11
N GLU A 538 25.90 4.51 -12.03
CA GLU A 538 25.07 3.89 -11.01
C GLU A 538 24.93 2.38 -11.24
N CYS A 539 24.60 1.98 -12.48
CA CYS A 539 24.66 0.60 -12.95
C CYS A 539 25.98 0.35 -13.70
N VAL A 540 26.45 -0.89 -13.68
CA VAL A 540 27.78 -1.28 -14.16
C VAL A 540 27.71 -2.53 -15.03
N ASP A 541 28.77 -2.80 -15.81
CA ASP A 541 28.85 -4.00 -16.65
C ASP A 541 29.41 -5.19 -15.87
N THR A 542 30.48 -4.98 -15.09
CA THR A 542 31.08 -6.03 -14.27
C THR A 542 31.10 -5.67 -12.78
N LEU A 543 31.25 -6.68 -11.92
CA LEU A 543 31.42 -6.44 -10.48
C LEU A 543 32.71 -5.67 -10.17
N ALA A 544 33.74 -5.78 -11.01
CA ALA A 544 34.98 -5.03 -10.85
C ALA A 544 34.75 -3.52 -11.03
N ASP A 545 33.84 -3.15 -11.93
CA ASP A 545 33.46 -1.75 -12.17
C ASP A 545 32.61 -1.16 -11.03
N ALA A 546 32.13 -1.98 -10.09
CA ALA A 546 31.32 -1.53 -8.95
C ALA A 546 32.15 -0.92 -7.81
N SER A 547 33.46 -1.18 -7.79
CA SER A 547 34.36 -0.73 -6.73
C SER A 547 34.98 0.63 -7.02
N GLY A 548 35.17 1.41 -5.96
CA GLY A 548 35.78 2.74 -6.03
C GLY A 548 34.81 3.88 -6.32
N PRO A 549 35.33 5.11 -6.52
CA PRO A 549 34.51 6.30 -6.75
C PRO A 549 33.76 6.20 -8.08
N ARG A 550 32.45 6.46 -8.05
CA ARG A 550 31.56 6.43 -9.22
C ARG A 550 30.68 7.68 -9.25
N ARG A 551 30.27 8.12 -10.44
CA ARG A 551 29.25 9.17 -10.60
C ARG A 551 27.86 8.64 -10.20
N PHE A 552 27.59 8.62 -8.89
CA PHE A 552 26.32 8.17 -8.31
C PHE A 552 25.53 9.38 -7.79
N THR A 553 24.39 9.71 -8.42
CA THR A 553 23.59 10.89 -8.04
C THR A 553 22.18 10.54 -7.57
N SER A 554 21.75 9.29 -7.73
CA SER A 554 20.46 8.81 -7.23
C SER A 554 20.34 8.93 -5.71
N MET A 555 19.18 9.36 -5.24
CA MET A 555 18.83 9.39 -3.82
C MET A 555 18.36 8.02 -3.29
N CYS A 556 18.23 7.01 -4.15
CA CYS A 556 17.68 5.72 -3.79
C CYS A 556 18.40 4.59 -4.55
N ASP A 557 17.75 3.95 -5.52
CA ASP A 557 18.34 2.83 -6.25
C ASP A 557 19.15 3.28 -7.49
N PRO A 558 20.12 2.47 -7.94
CA PRO A 558 20.91 2.75 -9.14
C PRO A 558 20.07 2.80 -10.42
N ARG A 559 20.19 3.85 -11.22
CA ARG A 559 19.46 4.06 -12.49
C ARG A 559 20.32 3.71 -13.70
N LEU A 560 19.68 3.43 -14.82
CA LEU A 560 20.37 3.34 -16.12
C LEU A 560 20.66 4.73 -16.66
N ASN A 561 21.88 4.95 -17.13
CA ASN A 561 22.16 6.09 -18.01
C ASN A 561 21.56 5.86 -19.41
N PRO A 562 21.58 6.85 -20.33
CA PRO A 562 20.96 6.72 -21.65
C PRO A 562 21.47 5.51 -22.44
N ALA A 563 22.78 5.29 -22.53
CA ALA A 563 23.36 4.19 -23.29
C ALA A 563 22.92 2.81 -22.75
N GLN A 564 22.85 2.67 -21.42
CA GLN A 564 22.38 1.45 -20.76
C GLN A 564 20.87 1.24 -20.97
N MET A 565 20.06 2.31 -21.00
CA MET A 565 18.64 2.23 -21.31
C MET A 565 18.40 1.66 -22.72
N TYR A 566 19.14 2.15 -23.74
CA TYR A 566 19.05 1.60 -25.09
C TYR A 566 19.41 0.12 -25.14
N ARG A 567 20.47 -0.33 -24.43
CA ARG A 567 20.83 -1.76 -24.35
C ARG A 567 19.70 -2.63 -23.79
N ALA A 568 18.99 -2.16 -22.77
CA ALA A 568 17.85 -2.89 -22.19
C ALA A 568 16.66 -2.95 -23.17
N VAL A 569 16.35 -1.83 -23.83
CA VAL A 569 15.28 -1.76 -24.83
C VAL A 569 15.61 -2.61 -26.07
N ASP A 570 16.85 -2.61 -26.53
CA ASP A 570 17.32 -3.48 -27.63
C ASP A 570 17.20 -4.96 -27.28
N ALA A 571 17.47 -5.33 -26.02
CA ALA A 571 17.29 -6.72 -25.58
C ALA A 571 15.82 -7.14 -25.61
N MET A 572 14.91 -6.27 -25.15
CA MET A 572 13.47 -6.53 -25.27
C MET A 572 13.05 -6.61 -26.75
N ALA A 573 13.50 -5.68 -27.60
CA ALA A 573 13.17 -5.67 -29.03
C ALA A 573 13.60 -6.97 -29.72
N ARG A 574 14.82 -7.46 -29.44
CA ARG A 574 15.31 -8.76 -29.97
C ARG A 574 14.42 -9.93 -29.57
N GLU A 575 13.90 -9.96 -28.35
CA GLU A 575 13.02 -11.05 -27.90
C GLU A 575 11.62 -10.98 -28.52
N ILE A 576 11.14 -9.80 -28.90
CA ILE A 576 9.82 -9.59 -29.53
C ILE A 576 9.83 -9.96 -31.01
N VAL A 577 10.95 -9.73 -31.69
CA VAL A 577 11.12 -10.03 -33.13
C VAL A 577 11.42 -11.52 -33.38
N ARG A 578 11.90 -12.25 -32.37
CA ARG A 578 12.09 -13.71 -32.39
C ARG A 578 10.76 -14.46 -32.35
#